data_AF-A0A674K4F3-F1
#
_entry.id   AF-A0A674K4F3-F1
#
_cell.length_a   1.000
_cell.length_b   1.000
_cell.length_c   1.000
_cell.angle_alpha   90.00
_cell.angle_beta   90.00
_cell.angle_gamma   90.00
#
_symmetry.space_group_name_H-M   'P 1'
#
loop_
_entity.id
_entity.type
_entity.pdbx_description
1 polymer ?
#
loop_
_entity_poly.entity_id
_entity_poly.type
_entity_poly.pdbx_seq_one_letter_code
_entity_poly.pdbx_strand_id
1 'polypeptide(L)'
;MSKKTQVSYVPPAEPAFLSRLKREVGYREGPTVETKREQLPAPEEDCESGSDKEDEQPQVVVLKKGDLTPEEVMKIKQEIKDASKSGKY
;
A
#
# COMPACT_ATOMS: atom_id res chain seq x y z
N MET A 1 9.57 -1.10 41.25
CA MET A 1 10.22 -0.91 39.94
C MET A 1 10.66 -2.28 39.41
N SER A 2 9.86 -2.90 38.54
CA SER A 2 10.17 -4.24 37.99
C SER A 2 11.36 -4.15 37.04
N LYS A 3 12.48 -4.76 37.42
CA LYS A 3 13.67 -4.89 36.58
C LYS A 3 13.32 -5.79 35.40
N LYS A 4 13.17 -5.21 34.22
CA LYS A 4 13.03 -5.97 32.97
C LYS A 4 14.33 -6.74 32.77
N THR A 5 14.26 -8.07 32.72
CA THR A 5 15.40 -8.96 32.46
C THR A 5 15.97 -8.68 31.07
N GLN A 6 17.20 -8.14 31.03
CA GLN A 6 17.95 -7.90 29.81
C GLN A 6 18.56 -9.22 29.32
N VAL A 7 17.81 -9.96 28.51
CA VAL A 7 18.32 -11.16 27.83
C VAL A 7 18.52 -10.81 26.35
N SER A 8 19.76 -10.87 25.88
CA SER A 8 20.09 -10.79 24.45
C SER A 8 20.32 -12.20 23.90
N TYR A 9 19.80 -12.45 22.70
CA TYR A 9 20.04 -13.68 21.96
C TYR A 9 21.21 -13.47 20.99
N VAL A 10 22.24 -14.32 21.08
CA VAL A 10 23.35 -14.35 20.12
C VAL A 10 23.21 -15.63 19.30
N PRO A 11 23.00 -15.53 17.97
CA PRO A 11 22.90 -16.71 17.13
C PRO A 11 24.26 -17.42 17.04
N PRO A 12 24.31 -18.75 17.24
CA PRO A 12 25.54 -19.53 17.06
C PRO A 12 25.93 -19.62 15.59
N ALA A 13 27.22 -19.85 15.32
CA ALA A 13 27.72 -20.04 13.97
C ALA A 13 27.13 -21.29 13.31
N GLU A 14 26.90 -21.23 12.00
CA GLU A 14 26.36 -22.38 11.28
C GLU A 14 27.33 -23.56 11.28
N PRO A 15 26.87 -24.77 11.62
CA PRO A 15 27.71 -25.95 11.59
C PRO A 15 28.12 -26.32 10.16
N ALA A 16 29.32 -26.90 10.02
CA ALA A 16 29.93 -27.23 8.72
C ALA A 16 29.10 -28.18 7.85
N PHE A 17 28.23 -29.00 8.45
CA PHE A 17 27.30 -29.86 7.73
C PHE A 17 26.23 -29.04 6.98
N LEU A 18 25.59 -28.08 7.66
CA LEU A 18 24.52 -27.27 7.06
C LEU A 18 25.06 -26.37 5.95
N SER A 19 26.26 -25.83 6.10
CA SER A 19 26.87 -24.97 5.06
C SER A 19 27.22 -25.74 3.78
N ARG A 20 27.70 -26.99 3.90
CA ARG A 20 27.94 -27.88 2.75
C ARG A 20 26.64 -28.24 2.05
N LEU A 21 25.62 -28.64 2.82
CA LEU A 21 24.31 -29.01 2.29
C LEU A 21 23.65 -27.85 1.54
N LYS A 22 23.60 -26.65 2.16
CA LYS A 22 23.04 -25.45 1.54
C LYS A 22 23.71 -25.10 0.21
N ARG A 23 25.04 -25.29 0.11
CA ARG A 23 25.80 -25.06 -1.13
C ARG A 23 25.44 -26.07 -2.22
N GLU A 24 25.34 -27.34 -1.87
CA GLU A 24 25.06 -28.42 -2.83
C GLU A 24 23.65 -28.33 -3.42
N VAL A 25 22.67 -27.94 -2.61
CA VAL A 25 21.27 -27.79 -3.04
C VAL A 25 20.93 -26.40 -3.59
N GLY A 26 21.90 -25.48 -3.66
CA GLY A 26 21.69 -24.12 -4.15
C GLY A 26 20.76 -23.27 -3.27
N TYR A 27 20.71 -23.54 -1.96
CA TYR A 27 19.86 -22.82 -1.02
C TYR A 27 20.23 -21.33 -0.97
N ARG A 28 19.24 -20.46 -1.14
CA ARG A 28 19.34 -19.03 -0.89
C ARG A 28 18.47 -18.66 0.30
N GLU A 29 19.02 -17.88 1.21
CA GLU A 29 18.23 -17.37 2.35
C GLU A 29 17.05 -16.55 1.82
N GLY A 30 15.85 -16.92 2.30
CA GLY A 30 14.62 -16.24 1.95
C GLY A 30 14.47 -14.90 2.68
N PRO A 31 13.38 -14.15 2.38
CA PRO A 31 13.09 -12.91 3.08
C PRO A 31 13.01 -13.15 4.59
N THR A 32 13.69 -12.29 5.34
CA THR A 32 13.73 -12.40 6.80
C THR A 32 12.65 -11.50 7.43
N VAL A 33 12.54 -11.53 8.76
CA VAL A 33 11.62 -10.62 9.48
C VAL A 33 12.01 -9.16 9.26
N GLU A 34 13.30 -8.86 9.10
CA GLU A 34 13.79 -7.51 8.81
C GLU A 34 13.34 -7.04 7.43
N THR A 35 13.20 -7.94 6.46
CA THR A 35 12.64 -7.62 5.13
C THR A 35 11.21 -7.09 5.20
N LYS A 36 10.45 -7.37 6.28
CA LYS A 36 9.12 -6.76 6.51
C LYS A 36 9.18 -5.34 7.07
N ARG A 37 10.31 -4.97 7.66
CA ARG A 37 10.55 -3.65 8.25
C ARG A 37 11.20 -2.70 7.26
N GLU A 38 11.72 -3.23 6.16
CA GLU A 38 12.22 -2.43 5.05
C GLU A 38 11.11 -1.51 4.54
N GLN A 39 11.46 -0.23 4.41
CA GLN A 39 10.58 0.76 3.82
C GLN A 39 10.52 0.46 2.33
N LEU A 40 9.40 -0.11 1.88
CA LEU A 40 9.16 -0.27 0.46
C LEU A 40 9.18 1.12 -0.20
N PRO A 41 9.67 1.24 -1.44
CA PRO A 41 9.53 2.47 -2.19
C PRO A 41 8.06 2.89 -2.14
N ALA A 42 7.80 4.20 -2.02
CA ALA A 42 6.46 4.71 -2.17
C ALA A 42 5.90 4.13 -3.48
N PRO A 43 4.65 3.62 -3.47
CA PRO A 43 4.03 3.22 -4.73
C PRO A 43 4.25 4.35 -5.72
N GLU A 44 4.83 4.03 -6.88
CA GLU A 44 5.06 5.00 -7.96
C GLU A 44 3.81 5.88 -8.07
N GLU A 45 3.95 7.20 -8.12
CA GLU A 45 2.80 8.13 -8.12
C GLU A 45 1.81 7.84 -9.27
N ASP A 46 2.25 7.07 -10.27
CA ASP A 46 1.45 6.48 -11.36
C ASP A 46 0.54 5.32 -10.92
N CYS A 47 0.54 4.95 -9.64
CA CYS A 47 -0.57 4.28 -8.99
C CYS A 47 -1.72 5.29 -8.79
N GLU A 48 -2.14 5.96 -9.86
CA GLU A 48 -3.42 6.66 -10.02
C GLU A 48 -4.57 5.64 -9.98
N SER A 49 -4.45 4.57 -9.19
CA SER A 49 -5.53 3.66 -8.81
C SER A 49 -6.48 4.31 -7.78
N GLY A 50 -6.43 5.63 -7.65
CA GLY A 50 -7.41 6.45 -6.93
C GLY A 50 -8.25 7.33 -7.87
N SER A 51 -7.99 7.32 -9.18
CA SER A 51 -8.90 7.93 -10.14
C SER A 51 -9.94 6.89 -10.53
N ASP A 52 -11.16 6.99 -9.98
CA ASP A 52 -12.34 6.26 -10.47
C ASP A 52 -12.31 6.33 -12.00
N LYS A 53 -12.07 5.19 -12.65
CA LYS A 53 -12.19 5.10 -14.10
C LYS A 53 -13.65 5.40 -14.46
N GLU A 54 -13.93 5.86 -15.69
CA GLU A 54 -15.33 6.11 -16.10
C GLU A 54 -16.22 4.87 -15.87
N ASP A 55 -15.68 3.67 -16.08
CA ASP A 55 -16.38 2.40 -15.87
C ASP A 55 -16.68 2.07 -14.39
N GLU A 56 -16.00 2.71 -13.44
CA GLU A 56 -16.16 2.50 -11.99
C GLU A 56 -17.14 3.51 -11.36
N GLN A 57 -17.61 4.50 -12.14
CA GLN A 57 -18.52 5.52 -11.64
C GLN A 57 -19.93 4.97 -11.42
N PRO A 58 -20.65 5.42 -10.38
CA PRO A 58 -22.01 4.97 -10.13
C PRO A 58 -22.98 5.43 -11.22
N GLN A 59 -23.90 4.56 -11.60
CA GLN A 59 -25.00 4.91 -12.51
C GLN A 59 -25.93 5.94 -11.85
N VAL A 60 -26.10 7.09 -12.49
CA VAL A 60 -27.06 8.11 -12.08
C VAL A 60 -28.43 7.82 -12.70
N VAL A 61 -29.48 7.76 -11.87
CA VAL A 61 -30.87 7.53 -12.29
C VAL A 61 -31.75 8.65 -11.73
N VAL A 62 -32.56 9.28 -12.59
CA VAL A 62 -33.50 10.34 -12.22
C VAL A 62 -34.88 9.71 -12.02
N LEU A 63 -35.44 9.78 -10.81
CA LEU A 63 -36.75 9.21 -10.48
C LEU A 63 -37.83 10.30 -10.33
N LYS A 64 -37.45 11.50 -9.91
CA LYS A 64 -38.34 12.64 -9.65
C LYS A 64 -37.85 13.91 -10.35
N LYS A 65 -38.74 14.87 -10.58
CA LYS A 65 -38.48 16.16 -11.27
C LYS A 65 -37.57 17.15 -10.49
N GLY A 66 -36.79 16.66 -9.55
CA GLY A 66 -35.81 17.44 -8.79
C GLY A 66 -34.52 16.67 -8.50
N ASP A 67 -34.37 15.46 -9.02
CA ASP A 67 -33.12 14.72 -8.93
C ASP A 67 -32.13 15.27 -9.97
N LEU A 68 -30.84 15.25 -9.64
CA LEU A 68 -29.79 15.78 -10.50
C LEU A 68 -29.61 14.91 -11.75
N THR A 69 -29.44 15.58 -12.89
CA THR A 69 -29.10 14.92 -14.15
C THR A 69 -27.61 14.54 -14.18
N PRO A 70 -27.21 13.53 -14.97
CA PRO A 70 -25.82 13.09 -15.04
C PRO A 70 -24.84 14.22 -15.40
N GLU A 71 -25.26 15.15 -16.25
CA GLU A 71 -24.45 16.30 -16.66
C GLU A 71 -24.17 17.29 -15.51
N GLU A 72 -25.15 17.48 -14.63
CA GLU A 72 -25.01 18.37 -13.47
C GLU A 72 -24.08 17.76 -12.42
N VAL A 73 -24.17 16.45 -12.21
CA VAL A 73 -23.30 15.72 -11.28
C VAL A 73 -21.83 15.81 -11.71
N MET A 74 -21.55 15.68 -13.02
CA MET A 74 -20.19 15.80 -13.55
C MET A 74 -19.59 17.19 -13.30
N LYS A 75 -20.36 18.26 -13.53
CA LYS A 75 -19.90 19.64 -13.30
C LYS A 75 -19.59 19.88 -11.82
N ILE A 76 -20.47 19.46 -10.92
CA ILE A 76 -20.28 19.59 -9.47
C ILE A 76 -19.04 18.80 -9.00
N LYS A 77 -18.83 17.58 -9.50
CA LYS A 77 -17.64 16.76 -9.17
C LYS A 77 -16.35 17.45 -9.59
N GLN A 78 -16.35 18.12 -10.76
CA GLN A 78 -15.19 18.85 -11.26
C GLN A 78 -14.87 20.07 -10.39
N GLU A 79 -15.88 20.87 -10.03
CA GLU A 79 -15.71 22.03 -9.14
C GLU A 79 -15.17 21.65 -7.76
N ILE A 80 -15.65 20.54 -7.18
CA ILE A 80 -15.15 20.01 -5.90
C ILE A 80 -13.69 19.53 -6.02
N LYS A 81 -13.34 18.86 -7.13
CA LYS A 81 -11.96 18.40 -7.40
C LYS A 81 -11.02 19.59 -7.55
N ASP A 82 -11.45 20.67 -8.18
CA ASP A 82 -10.63 21.87 -8.38
C ASP A 82 -10.51 22.70 -7.08
N ALA A 83 -11.58 22.80 -6.27
CA ALA A 83 -11.54 23.43 -4.95
C ALA A 83 -10.65 22.69 -3.94
N SER A 84 -10.65 21.35 -3.97
CA SER A 84 -9.78 20.52 -3.12
C SER A 84 -8.31 20.56 -3.52
N LYS A 85 -8.00 20.92 -4.77
CA LYS A 85 -6.63 21.18 -5.24
C LYS A 85 -6.16 22.58 -4.89
N SER A 86 -7.03 23.60 -4.94
CA SER A 86 -6.66 24.99 -4.65
C SER A 86 -6.48 25.30 -3.16
N GLY A 87 -7.13 24.55 -2.26
CA GLY A 87 -6.93 24.65 -0.81
C GLY A 87 -5.68 23.95 -0.26
N LYS A 88 -4.84 23.37 -1.13
CA LYS A 88 -3.54 22.76 -0.78
C LYS A 88 -2.39 23.67 -1.22
N TYR A 89 -2.35 24.90 -0.69
CA TYR A 89 -1.19 25.81 -0.75
C TYR A 89 -1.06 26.58 0.56
#